data_AF-A0A150N2F8-F1
#
_entry.id   AF-A0A150N2F8-F1
#
_cell.length_a   1.000
_cell.length_b   1.000
_cell.length_c   1.000
_cell.angle_alpha   90.00
_cell.angle_beta   90.00
_cell.angle_gamma   90.00
#
_symmetry.space_group_name_H-M   'P 1'
#
loop_
_entity.id
_entity.type
_entity.pdbx_description
1 polymer ?
#
loop_
_entity_poly.entity_id
_entity_poly.type
_entity_poly.pdbx_seq_one_letter_code
_entity_poly.pdbx_strand_id
1 'polypeptide(L)'
;MERKNKNIILFPRVKERLVEEGMEALQAKRYDEALHFFHEAEQLGENSFHVALSIAVCHCELGDFLEAERRLRMLLQEHRDDIELLQMYVSILMQMQRYEQAEMVIRDALHRRHLSPSMREHLLRLLHFNQKMSKTALPLAEQDSIQQLFESDDITEHMKVIKQLENEDIAPVLSILKQYLMNESKNPITKTMILRLLTLKNVTDVVTIEKFGERMEVIPANLNEQAQTAFALHVLWQLENTLASENPSLYEVAVDIWLRYTYILYPFSPKPATCEDWIAALHFIACQFQGIPAALEKIARMYHVHAENMDFLCKKLYEVEKFSYF
;
A
#
# COMPACT_ATOMS: atom_id res chain seq x y z
N MET A 1 -6.46 55.76 -9.40
CA MET A 1 -7.57 54.82 -9.67
C MET A 1 -8.18 54.43 -8.34
N GLU A 2 -9.27 55.09 -7.98
CA GLU A 2 -9.98 54.88 -6.72
C GLU A 2 -10.70 53.53 -6.73
N ARG A 3 -10.46 52.73 -5.68
CA ARG A 3 -11.21 51.49 -5.41
C ARG A 3 -12.64 51.88 -5.08
N LYS A 4 -13.57 51.63 -6.01
CA LYS A 4 -15.01 51.69 -5.73
C LYS A 4 -15.34 50.61 -4.69
N ASN A 5 -15.48 51.03 -3.43
CA ASN A 5 -16.26 50.30 -2.44
C ASN A 5 -17.67 50.12 -3.01
N LYS A 6 -17.95 48.95 -3.57
CA LYS A 6 -19.33 48.51 -3.78
C LYS A 6 -19.93 48.38 -2.39
N ASN A 7 -20.73 49.36 -1.99
CA ASN A 7 -21.66 49.22 -0.88
C ASN A 7 -22.62 48.08 -1.26
N ILE A 8 -22.28 46.87 -0.82
CA ILE A 8 -23.19 45.73 -0.86
C ILE A 8 -24.28 46.07 0.14
N ILE A 9 -25.42 46.52 -0.37
CA ILE A 9 -26.62 46.69 0.43
C ILE A 9 -27.11 45.26 0.73
N LEU A 10 -26.71 44.73 1.89
CA LEU A 10 -27.28 43.48 2.40
C LEU A 10 -28.76 43.75 2.67
N PHE A 11 -29.64 43.10 1.91
CA PHE A 11 -31.06 43.14 2.20
C PHE A 11 -31.30 42.60 3.63
N PRO A 12 -32.23 43.19 4.40
CA PRO A 12 -32.62 42.63 5.69
C PRO A 12 -33.03 41.16 5.47
N ARG A 13 -32.48 40.24 6.26
CA ARG A 13 -32.77 38.79 6.24
C ARG A 13 -32.05 37.89 5.23
N VAL A 14 -31.05 38.37 4.48
CA VAL A 14 -30.31 37.51 3.53
C VAL A 14 -29.66 36.30 4.22
N LYS A 15 -29.09 36.48 5.41
CA LYS A 15 -28.49 35.38 6.19
C LYS A 15 -29.53 34.32 6.57
N GLU A 16 -30.66 34.76 7.10
CA GLU A 16 -31.75 33.89 7.53
C GLU A 16 -32.27 33.04 6.36
N ARG A 17 -32.45 33.67 5.20
CA ARG A 17 -32.87 32.97 3.98
C ARG A 17 -31.85 31.94 3.50
N LEU A 18 -30.55 32.25 3.54
CA LEU A 18 -29.50 31.29 3.18
C LEU A 18 -29.50 30.08 4.11
N VAL A 19 -29.74 30.29 5.41
CA VAL A 19 -29.86 29.18 6.37
C VAL A 19 -31.09 28.34 6.09
N GLU A 20 -32.25 28.95 5.80
CA GLU A 20 -33.47 28.22 5.42
C GLU A 20 -33.25 27.38 4.15
N GLU A 21 -32.68 27.96 3.09
CA GLU A 21 -32.37 27.27 1.84
C GLU A 21 -31.35 26.13 2.05
N GLY A 22 -30.33 26.35 2.88
CA GLY A 22 -29.36 25.33 3.28
C GLY A 22 -30.00 24.16 4.03
N MET A 23 -30.92 24.44 4.96
CA MET A 23 -31.64 23.41 5.73
C MET A 23 -32.60 22.60 4.84
N GLU A 24 -33.30 23.25 3.91
CA GLU A 24 -34.14 22.56 2.93
C GLU A 24 -33.31 21.64 2.02
N ALA A 25 -32.16 22.11 1.54
CA ALA A 25 -31.24 21.30 0.75
C ALA A 25 -30.68 20.12 1.56
N LEU A 26 -30.32 20.33 2.83
CA LEU A 26 -29.84 19.30 3.74
C LEU A 26 -30.90 18.21 3.98
N GLN A 27 -32.15 18.59 4.24
CA GLN A 27 -33.26 17.65 4.39
C GLN A 27 -33.55 16.85 3.11
N ALA A 28 -33.35 17.49 1.96
CA ALA A 28 -33.44 16.86 0.64
C ALA A 28 -32.20 16.03 0.27
N LYS A 29 -31.21 15.89 1.16
CA LYS A 29 -29.92 15.20 0.93
C LYS A 29 -29.10 15.75 -0.23
N ARG A 30 -29.30 17.02 -0.57
CA ARG A 30 -28.51 17.75 -1.58
C ARG A 30 -27.34 18.42 -0.86
N TYR A 31 -26.37 17.62 -0.44
CA TYR A 31 -25.32 18.06 0.48
C TYR A 31 -24.38 19.12 -0.10
N ASP A 32 -24.04 19.04 -1.39
CA ASP A 32 -23.24 20.08 -2.06
C ASP A 32 -23.96 21.44 -2.11
N GLU A 33 -25.25 21.44 -2.44
CA GLU A 33 -26.09 22.64 -2.45
C GLU A 33 -26.26 23.22 -1.04
N ALA A 34 -26.52 22.36 -0.05
CA ALA A 34 -26.64 22.74 1.35
C ALA A 34 -25.34 23.40 1.85
N LEU A 35 -24.21 22.76 1.57
CA LEU A 35 -22.88 23.26 1.95
C LEU A 35 -22.61 24.63 1.33
N HIS A 36 -22.99 24.84 0.07
CA HIS A 36 -22.87 26.15 -0.58
C HIS A 36 -23.64 27.24 0.17
N PHE A 37 -24.93 27.02 0.46
CA PHE A 37 -25.75 28.00 1.18
C PHE A 37 -25.22 28.28 2.60
N PHE A 38 -24.80 27.24 3.33
CA PHE A 38 -24.25 27.42 4.67
C PHE A 38 -22.91 28.18 4.66
N HIS A 39 -22.03 27.95 3.68
CA HIS A 39 -20.80 28.73 3.56
C HIS A 39 -21.06 30.18 3.18
N GLU A 40 -22.04 30.47 2.31
CA GLU A 40 -22.43 31.86 2.04
C GLU A 40 -22.96 32.54 3.30
N ALA A 41 -23.79 31.85 4.09
CA ALA A 41 -24.26 32.36 5.39
C ALA A 41 -23.09 32.63 6.35
N GLU A 42 -22.14 31.69 6.48
CA GLU A 42 -20.92 31.81 7.30
C GLU A 42 -20.07 33.01 6.86
N GLN A 43 -19.89 33.23 5.55
CA GLN A 43 -19.14 34.37 5.00
C GLN A 43 -19.80 35.72 5.29
N LEU A 44 -21.14 35.75 5.37
CA LEU A 44 -21.87 36.94 5.81
C LEU A 44 -21.78 37.16 7.32
N GLY A 45 -21.17 36.22 8.07
CA GLY A 45 -20.98 36.27 9.52
C GLY A 45 -22.14 35.65 10.29
N GLU A 46 -22.82 34.65 9.73
CA GLU A 46 -23.71 33.76 10.48
C GLU A 46 -22.88 32.62 11.09
N ASN A 47 -22.59 32.72 12.39
CA ASN A 47 -21.73 31.78 13.11
C ASN A 47 -22.52 30.98 14.17
N SER A 48 -23.82 30.77 13.96
CA SER A 48 -24.61 29.95 14.89
C SER A 48 -24.14 28.50 14.89
N PHE A 49 -24.29 27.87 16.06
CA PHE A 49 -24.01 26.44 16.27
C PHE A 49 -24.67 25.56 15.20
N HIS A 50 -25.93 25.85 14.84
CA HIS A 50 -26.68 25.09 13.85
C HIS A 50 -26.04 25.14 12.45
N VAL A 51 -25.56 26.31 12.00
CA VAL A 51 -24.90 26.44 10.70
C VAL A 51 -23.55 25.72 10.71
N ALA A 52 -22.74 25.94 11.74
CA ALA A 52 -21.45 25.28 11.86
C ALA A 52 -21.57 23.74 11.93
N LEU A 53 -22.57 23.22 12.65
CA LEU A 53 -22.88 21.79 12.70
C LEU A 53 -23.35 21.27 11.34
N SER A 54 -24.22 22.02 10.65
CA SER A 54 -24.74 21.62 9.34
C SER A 54 -23.64 21.53 8.29
N ILE A 55 -22.66 22.45 8.33
CA ILE A 55 -21.44 22.38 7.50
C ILE A 55 -20.68 21.07 7.79
N ALA A 56 -20.44 20.76 9.07
CA ALA A 56 -19.73 19.53 9.45
C ALA A 56 -20.46 18.26 8.97
N VAL A 57 -21.79 18.24 9.07
CA VAL A 57 -22.63 17.13 8.57
C VAL A 57 -22.54 17.03 7.05
N CYS A 58 -22.59 18.14 6.31
CA CYS A 58 -22.44 18.11 4.86
C CYS A 58 -21.08 17.53 4.45
N HIS A 59 -19.98 17.94 5.09
CA HIS A 59 -18.66 17.34 4.82
C HIS A 59 -18.61 15.84 5.15
N CYS A 60 -19.25 15.41 6.24
CA CYS A 60 -19.37 13.98 6.57
C CYS A 60 -20.09 13.19 5.48
N GLU A 61 -21.24 13.69 5.01
CA GLU A 61 -22.05 13.02 3.99
C GLU A 61 -21.40 13.02 2.60
N LEU A 62 -20.56 14.03 2.31
CA LEU A 62 -19.74 14.12 1.10
C LEU A 62 -18.43 13.31 1.17
N GLY A 63 -18.12 12.70 2.33
CA GLY A 63 -16.90 11.91 2.53
C GLY A 63 -15.63 12.73 2.79
N ASP A 64 -15.74 14.05 2.98
CA ASP A 64 -14.63 14.91 3.39
C ASP A 64 -14.43 14.86 4.90
N PHE A 65 -13.92 13.71 5.36
CA PHE A 65 -13.78 13.42 6.78
C PHE A 65 -12.75 14.30 7.50
N LEU A 66 -11.76 14.85 6.77
CA LEU A 66 -10.75 15.74 7.34
C LEU A 66 -11.35 17.09 7.75
N GLU A 67 -12.15 17.70 6.87
CA GLU A 67 -12.80 18.96 7.19
C GLU A 67 -13.93 18.76 8.21
N ALA A 68 -14.68 17.65 8.10
CA ALA A 68 -15.68 17.26 9.11
C ALA A 68 -15.04 17.12 10.50
N GLU A 69 -13.90 16.42 10.62
CA GLU A 69 -13.16 16.28 11.88
C GLU A 69 -12.76 17.65 12.44
N ARG A 70 -12.20 18.53 11.59
CA ARG A 70 -11.75 19.87 12.01
C ARG A 70 -12.91 20.69 12.57
N ARG A 71 -14.04 20.71 11.86
CA ARG A 71 -15.26 21.45 12.25
C ARG A 71 -15.86 20.89 13.53
N LEU A 72 -16.01 19.57 13.64
CA LEU A 72 -16.52 18.92 14.86
C LEU A 72 -15.62 19.11 16.07
N ARG A 73 -14.30 19.10 15.87
CA ARG A 73 -13.35 19.37 16.96
C ARG A 73 -13.54 20.78 17.53
N MET A 74 -13.71 21.79 16.68
CA MET A 74 -13.95 23.16 17.13
C MET A 74 -15.28 23.25 17.89
N LEU A 75 -16.36 22.68 17.34
CA LEU A 75 -17.66 22.64 18.01
C LEU A 75 -17.60 21.93 19.37
N LEU A 76 -16.85 20.83 19.48
CA LEU A 76 -16.68 20.09 20.72
C LEU A 76 -15.82 20.85 21.76
N GLN A 77 -14.94 21.77 21.32
CA GLN A 77 -14.20 22.64 22.25
C GLN A 77 -15.11 23.68 22.90
N GLU A 78 -16.07 24.21 22.15
CA GLU A 78 -17.07 25.18 22.63
C GLU A 78 -18.19 24.48 23.43
N HIS A 79 -18.61 23.30 22.99
CA HIS A 79 -19.71 22.52 23.55
C HIS A 79 -19.20 21.20 24.15
N ARG A 80 -18.30 21.32 25.14
CA ARG A 80 -17.56 20.20 25.76
C ARG A 80 -18.44 19.10 26.37
N ASP A 81 -19.68 19.40 26.73
CA ASP A 81 -20.61 18.46 27.34
C ASP A 81 -21.65 17.89 26.37
N ASP A 82 -21.63 18.33 25.11
CA ASP A 82 -22.52 17.80 24.09
C ASP A 82 -22.12 16.36 23.73
N ILE A 83 -23.07 15.44 23.91
CA ILE A 83 -22.87 14.01 23.72
C ILE A 83 -23.06 13.63 22.25
N GLU A 84 -23.97 14.29 21.54
CA GLU A 84 -24.23 14.01 20.14
C GLU A 84 -23.04 14.43 19.28
N LEU A 85 -22.47 15.61 19.56
CA LEU A 85 -21.21 16.07 18.95
C LEU A 85 -20.06 15.11 19.22
N LEU A 86 -19.95 14.62 20.46
CA LEU A 86 -18.92 13.64 20.83
C LEU A 86 -19.08 12.35 20.01
N GLN A 87 -20.30 11.83 19.89
CA GLN A 87 -20.57 10.62 19.13
C GLN A 87 -20.25 10.80 17.65
N MET A 88 -20.63 11.93 17.06
CA MET A 88 -20.28 12.28 15.69
C MET A 88 -18.77 12.35 15.50
N TYR A 89 -18.06 13.03 16.40
CA TYR A 89 -16.61 13.14 16.34
C TYR A 89 -15.91 11.77 16.47
N VAL A 90 -16.37 10.92 17.39
CA VAL A 90 -15.86 9.55 17.54
C VAL A 90 -16.14 8.72 16.28
N SER A 91 -17.32 8.86 15.68
CA SER A 91 -17.67 8.18 14.43
C SER A 91 -16.74 8.58 13.28
N ILE A 92 -16.44 9.87 13.14
CA ILE A 92 -15.49 10.37 12.14
C ILE A 92 -14.09 9.80 12.37
N LEU A 93 -13.60 9.82 13.62
CA LEU A 93 -12.30 9.21 13.96
C LEU A 93 -12.25 7.73 13.58
N MET A 94 -13.34 6.99 13.81
CA MET A 94 -13.44 5.58 13.43
C MET A 94 -13.48 5.38 11.90
N GLN A 95 -14.21 6.21 11.15
CA GLN A 95 -14.21 6.18 9.68
C GLN A 95 -12.82 6.48 9.09
N MET A 96 -12.04 7.33 9.76
CA MET A 96 -10.64 7.62 9.44
C MET A 96 -9.66 6.58 10.01
N GLN A 97 -10.14 5.48 10.59
CA GLN A 97 -9.34 4.43 11.23
C GLN A 97 -8.42 4.90 12.37
N ARG A 98 -8.71 6.04 13.00
CA ARG A 98 -7.96 6.61 14.13
C ARG A 98 -8.48 6.08 15.47
N TYR A 99 -8.43 4.76 15.62
CA TYR A 99 -9.03 4.04 16.76
C TYR A 99 -8.41 4.41 18.12
N GLU A 100 -7.09 4.66 18.19
CA GLU A 100 -6.42 5.08 19.43
C GLU A 100 -6.93 6.45 19.92
N GLN A 101 -7.10 7.39 19.00
CA GLN A 101 -7.60 8.72 19.34
C GLN A 101 -9.07 8.68 19.75
N ALA A 102 -9.87 7.87 19.05
CA ALA A 102 -11.24 7.60 19.45
C ALA A 102 -11.30 6.99 20.86
N GLU A 103 -10.43 6.02 21.17
CA GLU A 103 -10.31 5.45 22.51
C GLU A 103 -9.96 6.51 23.57
N MET A 104 -8.97 7.36 23.33
CA MET A 104 -8.60 8.43 24.26
C MET A 104 -9.78 9.36 24.56
N VAL A 105 -10.50 9.78 23.51
CA VAL A 105 -11.66 10.67 23.59
C VAL A 105 -12.81 10.01 24.37
N ILE A 106 -13.09 8.74 24.10
CA ILE A 106 -14.14 7.98 24.81
C ILE A 106 -13.79 7.81 26.29
N ARG A 107 -12.53 7.47 26.61
CA ARG A 107 -12.06 7.34 28.00
C ARG A 107 -12.21 8.66 28.76
N ASP A 108 -11.82 9.78 28.13
CA ASP A 108 -11.95 11.10 28.74
C ASP A 108 -13.42 11.44 29.04
N ALA A 109 -14.31 11.17 28.09
CA ALA A 109 -15.75 11.39 28.24
C ALA A 109 -16.36 10.52 29.36
N LEU A 110 -15.95 9.25 29.47
CA LEU A 110 -16.39 8.34 30.53
C LEU A 110 -15.94 8.80 31.93
N HIS A 111 -14.82 9.50 32.04
CA HIS A 111 -14.30 10.00 33.32
C HIS A 111 -14.88 11.36 33.72
N ARG A 112 -15.13 12.26 32.76
CA ARG A 112 -15.48 13.65 33.06
C ARG A 112 -16.98 13.93 33.11
N ARG A 113 -17.83 13.09 32.50
CA ARG A 113 -19.25 13.42 32.27
C ARG A 113 -20.21 12.66 33.19
N HIS A 114 -21.28 13.35 33.61
CA HIS A 114 -22.47 12.71 34.17
C HIS A 114 -23.30 12.08 33.04
N LEU A 115 -23.02 10.82 32.74
CA LEU A 115 -23.68 10.07 31.67
C LEU A 115 -24.89 9.30 32.19
N SER A 116 -25.95 9.24 31.39
CA SER A 116 -27.04 8.29 31.64
C SER A 116 -26.54 6.84 31.53
N PRO A 117 -27.19 5.87 32.18
CA PRO A 117 -26.77 4.46 32.10
C PRO A 117 -26.68 3.92 30.66
N SER A 118 -27.66 4.25 29.81
CA SER A 118 -27.69 3.84 28.40
C SER A 118 -26.54 4.42 27.59
N MET A 119 -26.21 5.69 27.82
CA MET A 119 -25.10 6.34 27.11
C MET A 119 -23.75 5.81 27.56
N ARG A 120 -23.57 5.56 28.85
CA ARG A 120 -22.35 4.92 29.37
C ARG A 120 -22.16 3.55 28.75
N GLU A 121 -23.20 2.74 28.65
CA GLU A 121 -23.13 1.43 28.00
C GLU A 121 -22.73 1.55 26.52
N HIS A 122 -23.32 2.50 25.80
CA HIS A 122 -22.97 2.76 24.41
C HIS A 122 -21.48 3.14 24.23
N LEU A 123 -20.98 4.08 25.03
CA LEU A 123 -19.56 4.46 24.99
C LEU A 123 -18.62 3.32 25.37
N LEU A 124 -19.00 2.45 26.33
CA LEU A 124 -18.22 1.25 26.65
C LEU A 124 -18.17 0.25 25.50
N ARG A 125 -19.27 0.07 24.75
CA ARG A 125 -19.28 -0.76 23.53
C ARG A 125 -18.35 -0.19 22.47
N LEU A 126 -18.39 1.12 22.23
CA LEU A 126 -17.47 1.80 21.32
C LEU A 126 -16.02 1.69 21.80
N LEU A 127 -15.76 1.84 23.09
CA LEU A 127 -14.42 1.67 23.67
C LEU A 127 -13.90 0.25 23.43
N HIS A 128 -14.71 -0.78 23.69
CA HIS A 128 -14.32 -2.16 23.45
C HIS A 128 -14.06 -2.44 21.97
N PHE A 129 -14.90 -1.90 21.07
CA PHE A 129 -14.69 -1.98 19.64
C PHE A 129 -13.38 -1.31 19.21
N ASN A 130 -13.14 -0.07 19.66
CA ASN A 130 -11.93 0.68 19.35
C ASN A 130 -10.69 -0.01 19.92
N GLN A 131 -10.75 -0.58 21.12
CA GLN A 131 -9.67 -1.38 21.69
C GLN A 131 -9.39 -2.65 20.89
N LYS A 132 -10.44 -3.33 20.40
CA LYS A 132 -10.26 -4.50 19.54
C LYS A 132 -9.58 -4.09 18.24
N MET A 133 -10.07 -3.06 17.57
CA MET A 133 -9.49 -2.56 16.31
C MET A 133 -8.10 -1.96 16.49
N SER A 134 -7.85 -1.25 17.60
CA SER A 134 -6.55 -0.69 17.96
C SER A 134 -5.54 -1.77 18.36
N LYS A 135 -5.95 -2.88 18.96
CA LYS A 135 -5.10 -4.06 19.18
C LYS A 135 -4.83 -4.83 17.89
N THR A 136 -5.61 -4.58 16.84
CA THR A 136 -5.33 -5.05 15.48
C THR A 136 -4.46 -4.07 14.71
N ALA A 137 -4.19 -2.87 15.26
CA ALA A 137 -3.14 -1.97 14.78
C ALA A 137 -1.83 -2.35 15.49
N LEU A 138 -0.75 -2.43 14.71
CA LEU A 138 0.54 -2.89 15.21
C LEU A 138 1.04 -1.96 16.34
N PRO A 139 1.54 -2.51 17.46
CA PRO A 139 2.26 -1.74 18.47
C PRO A 139 3.43 -0.96 17.85
N LEU A 140 3.78 0.20 18.43
CA LEU A 140 4.92 1.03 18.02
C LEU A 140 6.23 0.25 17.77
N ALA A 141 6.43 -0.89 18.45
CA ALA A 141 7.60 -1.78 18.29
C ALA A 141 7.67 -2.50 16.92
N GLU A 142 6.53 -2.74 16.27
CA GLU A 142 6.47 -3.35 14.93
C GLU A 142 6.58 -2.29 13.83
N GLN A 143 6.27 -1.02 14.13
CA GLN A 143 6.61 0.11 13.25
C GLN A 143 8.13 0.30 13.15
N ASP A 144 8.87 0.14 14.26
CA ASP A 144 10.34 0.14 14.27
C ASP A 144 10.92 -1.00 13.42
N SER A 145 10.33 -2.20 13.49
CA SER A 145 10.79 -3.38 12.73
C SER A 145 10.60 -3.23 11.21
N ILE A 146 9.67 -2.38 10.78
CA ILE A 146 9.35 -2.15 9.37
C ILE A 146 10.00 -0.88 8.84
N GLN A 147 10.26 0.10 9.70
CA GLN A 147 11.25 1.15 9.41
C GLN A 147 12.64 0.54 9.18
N GLN A 148 13.04 -0.48 9.94
CA GLN A 148 14.28 -1.23 9.68
C GLN A 148 14.31 -1.88 8.28
N LEU A 149 13.17 -2.33 7.76
CA LEU A 149 13.05 -2.84 6.39
C LEU A 149 13.21 -1.72 5.34
N PHE A 150 12.95 -0.46 5.69
CA PHE A 150 13.17 0.70 4.82
C PHE A 150 14.56 1.33 4.98
N GLU A 151 15.22 1.15 6.12
CA GLU A 151 16.50 1.78 6.46
C GLU A 151 17.71 0.89 6.16
N SER A 152 17.54 -0.44 6.20
CA SER A 152 18.62 -1.38 5.88
C SER A 152 18.54 -1.88 4.44
N ASP A 153 19.70 -2.09 3.82
CA ASP A 153 19.81 -2.83 2.55
C ASP A 153 20.22 -4.31 2.78
N ASP A 154 20.25 -4.75 4.05
CA ASP A 154 20.64 -6.10 4.44
C ASP A 154 19.48 -7.10 4.24
N ILE A 155 19.68 -8.03 3.32
CA ILE A 155 18.73 -9.10 2.99
C ILE A 155 18.46 -10.01 4.21
N THR A 156 19.46 -10.22 5.08
CA THR A 156 19.31 -11.07 6.26
C THR A 156 18.33 -10.47 7.26
N GLU A 157 18.39 -9.16 7.46
CA GLU A 157 17.44 -8.43 8.31
C GLU A 157 16.05 -8.40 7.67
N HIS A 158 15.98 -8.14 6.36
CA HIS A 158 14.72 -8.25 5.61
C HIS A 158 14.05 -9.63 5.80
N MET A 159 14.83 -10.72 5.78
CA MET A 159 14.34 -12.07 5.98
C MET A 159 13.77 -12.29 7.38
N LYS A 160 14.43 -11.78 8.42
CA LYS A 160 13.95 -11.90 9.80
C LYS A 160 12.61 -11.17 9.96
N VAL A 161 12.52 -9.94 9.48
CA VAL A 161 11.30 -9.12 9.57
C VAL A 161 10.15 -9.78 8.81
N ILE A 162 10.38 -10.22 7.56
CA ILE A 162 9.33 -10.86 6.75
C ILE A 162 8.85 -12.16 7.41
N LYS A 163 9.77 -12.95 7.98
CA LYS A 163 9.43 -14.19 8.70
C LYS A 163 8.63 -13.93 9.97
N GLN A 164 8.86 -12.83 10.67
CA GLN A 164 8.02 -12.42 11.81
C GLN A 164 6.60 -12.11 11.33
N LEU A 165 6.46 -11.33 10.25
CA LEU A 165 5.17 -10.95 9.68
C LEU A 165 4.35 -12.15 9.15
N GLU A 166 4.95 -13.29 8.88
CA GLU A 166 4.21 -14.53 8.55
C GLU A 166 3.24 -14.96 9.64
N ASN A 167 3.52 -14.65 10.92
CA ASN A 167 2.67 -15.02 12.05
C ASN A 167 1.78 -13.88 12.56
N GLU A 168 2.03 -12.63 12.13
CA GLU A 168 1.31 -11.44 12.59
C GLU A 168 0.23 -10.97 11.59
N ASP A 169 -0.63 -10.02 12.00
CA ASP A 169 -1.55 -9.37 11.06
C ASP A 169 -0.78 -8.35 10.20
N ILE A 170 -0.87 -8.51 8.88
CA ILE A 170 -0.18 -7.66 7.91
C ILE A 170 -0.99 -6.42 7.51
N ALA A 171 -2.29 -6.37 7.85
CA ALA A 171 -3.17 -5.28 7.45
C ALA A 171 -2.61 -3.88 7.79
N PRO A 172 -2.00 -3.64 8.97
CA PRO A 172 -1.55 -2.30 9.34
C PRO A 172 -0.27 -1.86 8.61
N VAL A 173 0.49 -2.80 8.02
CA VAL A 173 1.73 -2.51 7.27
C VAL A 173 1.59 -2.73 5.77
N LEU A 174 0.42 -3.16 5.32
CA LEU A 174 0.17 -3.42 3.92
C LEU A 174 0.48 -2.21 3.04
N SER A 175 0.16 -0.99 3.49
CA SER A 175 0.47 0.26 2.79
C SER A 175 1.99 0.47 2.64
N ILE A 176 2.75 0.19 3.69
CA ILE A 176 4.21 0.33 3.72
C ILE A 176 4.86 -0.73 2.81
N LEU A 177 4.41 -1.98 2.87
CA LEU A 177 4.86 -3.05 1.99
C LEU A 177 4.58 -2.73 0.51
N LYS A 178 3.41 -2.16 0.18
CA LYS A 178 3.09 -1.68 -1.17
C LYS A 178 4.05 -0.58 -1.64
N GLN A 179 4.40 0.38 -0.77
CA GLN A 179 5.38 1.42 -1.09
C GLN A 179 6.78 0.84 -1.37
N TYR A 180 7.20 -0.19 -0.61
CA TYR A 180 8.46 -0.87 -0.85
C TYR A 180 8.50 -1.54 -2.22
N LEU A 181 7.41 -2.23 -2.60
CA LEU A 181 7.30 -2.93 -3.88
C LEU A 181 7.35 -1.99 -5.10
N MET A 182 6.83 -0.77 -4.96
CA MET A 182 6.82 0.24 -6.01
C MET A 182 8.15 1.00 -6.14
N ASN A 183 8.99 1.04 -5.11
CA ASN A 183 10.21 1.83 -5.12
C ASN A 183 11.34 1.17 -5.93
N GLU A 184 11.73 1.76 -7.06
CA GLU A 184 12.81 1.26 -7.95
C GLU A 184 14.13 0.96 -7.22
N SER A 185 14.49 1.78 -6.22
CA SER A 185 15.79 1.67 -5.53
C SER A 185 15.86 0.51 -4.53
N LYS A 186 14.74 -0.17 -4.26
CA LYS A 186 14.65 -1.24 -3.25
C LYS A 186 14.99 -2.61 -3.82
N ASN A 187 15.58 -3.45 -2.98
CA ASN A 187 16.15 -4.74 -3.38
C ASN A 187 15.10 -5.68 -4.02
N PRO A 188 15.34 -6.18 -5.25
CA PRO A 188 14.42 -7.08 -5.94
C PRO A 188 14.13 -8.41 -5.22
N ILE A 189 15.08 -8.95 -4.46
CA ILE A 189 14.92 -10.18 -3.65
C ILE A 189 13.89 -9.94 -2.56
N THR A 190 14.06 -8.87 -1.79
CA THR A 190 13.11 -8.47 -0.73
C THR A 190 11.72 -8.25 -1.30
N LYS A 191 11.61 -7.65 -2.49
CA LYS A 191 10.32 -7.51 -3.18
C LYS A 191 9.67 -8.85 -3.50
N THR A 192 10.45 -9.86 -3.94
CA THR A 192 9.93 -11.23 -4.13
C THR A 192 9.42 -11.81 -2.80
N MET A 193 10.18 -11.65 -1.72
CA MET A 193 9.83 -12.17 -0.40
C MET A 193 8.55 -11.53 0.15
N ILE A 194 8.42 -10.20 0.05
CA ILE A 194 7.19 -9.48 0.42
C ILE A 194 6.01 -9.99 -0.41
N LEU A 195 6.17 -10.13 -1.72
CA LEU A 195 5.07 -10.57 -2.57
C LEU A 195 4.59 -11.98 -2.23
N ARG A 196 5.51 -12.89 -1.90
CA ARG A 196 5.20 -14.23 -1.40
C ARG A 196 4.48 -14.18 -0.04
N LEU A 197 4.92 -13.32 0.88
CA LEU A 197 4.21 -13.08 2.14
C LEU A 197 2.76 -12.60 1.89
N LEU A 198 2.55 -11.63 1.00
CA LEU A 198 1.22 -11.13 0.66
C LEU A 198 0.33 -12.21 0.01
N THR A 199 0.95 -13.08 -0.80
CA THR A 199 0.27 -14.25 -1.40
C THR A 199 -0.15 -15.25 -0.31
N LEU A 200 0.75 -15.60 0.60
CA LEU A 200 0.48 -16.48 1.75
C LEU A 200 -0.67 -15.94 2.63
N LYS A 201 -0.73 -14.62 2.80
CA LYS A 201 -1.76 -13.92 3.57
C LYS A 201 -3.06 -13.70 2.81
N ASN A 202 -3.17 -14.20 1.57
CA ASN A 202 -4.35 -14.07 0.71
C ASN A 202 -4.82 -12.61 0.52
N VAL A 203 -3.87 -11.69 0.31
CA VAL A 203 -4.18 -10.27 0.08
C VAL A 203 -4.88 -10.08 -1.26
N THR A 204 -6.07 -9.48 -1.22
CA THR A 204 -6.91 -9.26 -2.41
C THR A 204 -6.79 -7.85 -3.00
N ASP A 205 -6.09 -6.94 -2.30
CA ASP A 205 -5.74 -5.64 -2.81
C ASP A 205 -4.88 -5.71 -4.08
N VAL A 206 -5.08 -4.75 -4.97
CA VAL A 206 -4.14 -4.50 -6.08
C VAL A 206 -2.82 -3.95 -5.51
N VAL A 207 -1.72 -4.52 -6.00
CA VAL A 207 -0.35 -4.16 -5.63
C VAL A 207 0.43 -3.87 -6.90
N THR A 208 1.05 -2.69 -6.96
CA THR A 208 1.95 -2.29 -8.05
C THR A 208 3.39 -2.61 -7.67
N ILE A 209 4.10 -3.32 -8.54
CA ILE A 209 5.48 -3.75 -8.33
C ILE A 209 6.34 -3.17 -9.45
N GLU A 210 7.51 -2.65 -9.09
CA GLU A 210 8.53 -2.21 -10.04
C GLU A 210 9.81 -3.05 -9.87
N LYS A 211 10.30 -3.65 -10.96
CA LYS A 211 11.58 -4.37 -11.00
C LYS A 211 12.24 -4.18 -12.35
N PHE A 212 13.55 -3.90 -12.36
CA PHE A 212 14.34 -3.76 -13.59
C PHE A 212 13.72 -2.76 -14.60
N GLY A 213 13.15 -1.67 -14.10
CA GLY A 213 12.45 -0.66 -14.91
C GLY A 213 11.09 -1.09 -15.49
N GLU A 214 10.64 -2.33 -15.24
CA GLU A 214 9.30 -2.79 -15.60
C GLU A 214 8.34 -2.65 -14.41
N ARG A 215 7.10 -2.24 -14.70
CA ARG A 215 6.01 -2.15 -13.72
C ARG A 215 4.90 -3.15 -14.03
N MET A 216 4.32 -3.73 -12.99
CA MET A 216 3.21 -4.66 -13.09
C MET A 216 2.24 -4.45 -11.92
N GLU A 217 0.95 -4.49 -12.21
CA GLU A 217 -0.09 -4.58 -11.19
C GLU A 217 -0.55 -6.03 -11.05
N VAL A 218 -0.60 -6.49 -9.81
CA VAL A 218 -1.01 -7.85 -9.47
C VAL A 218 -1.96 -7.84 -8.27
N ILE A 219 -2.78 -8.88 -8.17
CA ILE A 219 -3.52 -9.20 -6.95
C ILE A 219 -2.79 -10.39 -6.32
N PRO A 220 -2.11 -10.25 -5.17
CA PRO A 220 -1.31 -11.32 -4.58
C PRO A 220 -2.07 -12.64 -4.39
N ALA A 221 -3.32 -12.59 -3.91
CA ALA A 221 -4.17 -13.77 -3.75
C ALA A 221 -4.44 -14.53 -5.07
N ASN A 222 -4.32 -13.86 -6.21
CA ASN A 222 -4.53 -14.44 -7.54
C ASN A 222 -3.22 -14.85 -8.22
N LEU A 223 -2.06 -14.60 -7.60
CA LEU A 223 -0.79 -15.03 -8.14
C LEU A 223 -0.70 -16.55 -8.08
N ASN A 224 -0.92 -17.18 -9.22
CA ASN A 224 -0.74 -18.61 -9.38
C ASN A 224 0.74 -18.90 -9.64
N GLU A 225 1.46 -19.40 -8.62
CA GLU A 225 2.86 -19.81 -8.76
C GLU A 225 3.05 -20.84 -9.89
N GLN A 226 2.04 -21.68 -10.17
CA GLN A 226 2.11 -22.76 -11.17
C GLN A 226 2.17 -22.24 -12.62
N ALA A 227 1.50 -21.12 -12.91
CA ALA A 227 1.45 -20.57 -14.27
C ALA A 227 2.80 -19.95 -14.69
N GLN A 228 3.52 -19.36 -13.74
CA GLN A 228 4.84 -18.78 -13.98
C GLN A 228 5.94 -19.85 -14.07
N THR A 229 5.69 -21.06 -13.55
CA THR A 229 6.69 -22.15 -13.55
C THR A 229 6.84 -22.83 -14.91
N ALA A 230 5.85 -22.79 -15.80
CA ALA A 230 5.87 -23.63 -17.00
C ALA A 230 7.09 -23.39 -17.92
N PHE A 231 7.42 -22.12 -18.19
CA PHE A 231 8.60 -21.76 -18.98
C PHE A 231 9.90 -22.05 -18.22
N ALA A 232 9.94 -21.72 -16.93
CA ALA A 232 11.10 -21.97 -16.08
C ALA A 232 11.45 -23.47 -16.00
N LEU A 233 10.44 -24.33 -15.85
CA LEU A 233 10.57 -25.78 -15.86
C LEU A 233 11.00 -26.31 -17.23
N HIS A 234 10.51 -25.71 -18.31
CA HIS A 234 10.94 -26.10 -19.65
C HIS A 234 12.45 -25.86 -19.87
N VAL A 235 12.95 -24.71 -19.44
CA VAL A 235 14.40 -24.39 -19.50
C VAL A 235 15.20 -25.36 -18.64
N LEU A 236 14.76 -25.68 -17.41
CA LEU A 236 15.42 -26.66 -16.54
C LEU A 236 15.49 -28.06 -17.18
N TRP A 237 14.38 -28.53 -17.74
CA TRP A 237 14.32 -29.83 -18.41
C TRP A 237 15.28 -29.89 -19.60
N GLN A 238 15.37 -28.82 -20.39
CA GLN A 238 16.32 -28.77 -21.51
C GLN A 238 17.79 -28.69 -21.05
N LEU A 239 18.08 -27.95 -19.98
CA LEU A 239 19.42 -27.92 -19.39
C LEU A 239 19.86 -29.31 -18.95
N GLU A 240 18.96 -30.09 -18.34
CA GLU A 240 19.23 -31.46 -17.91
C GLU A 240 19.59 -32.34 -19.12
N ASN A 241 18.76 -32.32 -20.18
CA ASN A 241 19.01 -33.09 -21.39
C ASN A 241 20.28 -32.69 -22.15
N THR A 242 20.75 -31.46 -21.96
CA THR A 242 21.90 -30.94 -22.70
C THR A 242 23.21 -31.10 -21.94
N LEU A 243 23.21 -30.81 -20.64
CA LEU A 243 24.45 -30.67 -19.86
C LEU A 243 24.65 -31.80 -18.84
N ALA A 244 23.59 -32.41 -18.32
CA ALA A 244 23.72 -33.30 -17.16
C ALA A 244 24.58 -34.53 -17.44
N SER A 245 24.50 -35.11 -18.63
CA SER A 245 25.33 -36.26 -19.02
C SER A 245 26.75 -35.90 -19.43
N GLU A 246 26.95 -34.70 -19.99
CA GLU A 246 28.26 -34.27 -20.50
C GLU A 246 29.14 -33.66 -19.42
N ASN A 247 28.57 -32.79 -18.59
CA ASN A 247 29.26 -32.11 -17.50
C ASN A 247 28.28 -31.84 -16.35
N PRO A 248 28.12 -32.79 -15.42
CA PRO A 248 27.19 -32.67 -14.30
C PRO A 248 27.42 -31.42 -13.44
N SER A 249 28.69 -31.04 -13.23
CA SER A 249 29.02 -29.86 -12.44
C SER A 249 28.59 -28.57 -13.14
N LEU A 250 28.78 -28.48 -14.46
CA LEU A 250 28.36 -27.32 -15.24
C LEU A 250 26.82 -27.19 -15.26
N TYR A 251 26.13 -28.32 -15.36
CA TYR A 251 24.67 -28.39 -15.25
C TYR A 251 24.19 -27.83 -13.90
N GLU A 252 24.75 -28.27 -12.78
CA GLU A 252 24.39 -27.77 -11.44
C GLU A 252 24.54 -26.24 -11.34
N VAL A 253 25.65 -25.68 -11.83
CA VAL A 253 25.86 -24.22 -11.83
C VAL A 253 24.83 -23.49 -12.70
N ALA A 254 24.51 -24.02 -13.89
CA ALA A 254 23.51 -23.42 -14.76
C ALA A 254 22.10 -23.44 -14.14
N VAL A 255 21.74 -24.54 -13.46
CA VAL A 255 20.48 -24.67 -12.71
C VAL A 255 20.41 -23.64 -11.58
N ASP A 256 21.46 -23.49 -10.79
CA ASP A 256 21.50 -22.54 -9.68
C ASP A 256 21.30 -21.10 -10.16
N ILE A 257 22.00 -20.70 -11.22
CA ILE A 257 21.87 -19.38 -11.83
C ILE A 257 20.43 -19.16 -12.31
N TRP A 258 19.83 -20.16 -12.97
CA TRP A 258 18.47 -20.04 -13.49
C TRP A 258 17.41 -19.95 -12.39
N LEU A 259 17.53 -20.77 -11.35
CA LEU A 259 16.62 -20.74 -10.20
C LEU A 259 16.72 -19.40 -9.47
N ARG A 260 17.92 -18.87 -9.26
CA ARG A 260 18.11 -17.52 -8.70
C ARG A 260 17.49 -16.44 -9.57
N TYR A 261 17.76 -16.48 -10.88
CA TYR A 261 17.22 -15.51 -11.83
C TYR A 261 15.69 -15.48 -11.81
N THR A 262 15.06 -16.64 -11.92
CA THR A 262 13.60 -16.75 -11.94
C THR A 262 12.97 -16.37 -10.60
N TYR A 263 13.62 -16.66 -9.47
CA TYR A 263 13.17 -16.19 -8.16
C TYR A 263 13.18 -14.66 -8.05
N ILE A 264 14.27 -14.02 -8.49
CA ILE A 264 14.43 -12.57 -8.41
C ILE A 264 13.47 -11.85 -9.37
N LEU A 265 13.21 -12.45 -10.52
CA LEU A 265 12.32 -11.89 -11.53
C LEU A 265 10.83 -11.94 -11.13
N TYR A 266 10.43 -12.83 -10.24
CA TYR A 266 9.03 -12.98 -9.79
C TYR A 266 8.37 -11.64 -9.43
N PRO A 267 7.14 -11.31 -9.90
CA PRO A 267 6.22 -12.14 -10.67
C PRO A 267 6.35 -12.00 -12.20
N PHE A 268 7.42 -11.34 -12.69
CA PHE A 268 7.64 -11.15 -14.11
C PHE A 268 8.12 -12.45 -14.77
N SER A 269 7.81 -12.61 -16.05
CA SER A 269 8.27 -13.76 -16.84
C SER A 269 9.57 -13.44 -17.58
N PRO A 270 10.49 -14.40 -17.73
CA PRO A 270 11.70 -14.23 -18.55
C PRO A 270 11.37 -13.83 -19.99
N LYS A 271 12.09 -12.83 -20.52
CA LYS A 271 11.96 -12.37 -21.92
C LYS A 271 13.34 -12.33 -22.59
N PRO A 272 13.49 -12.84 -23.83
CA PRO A 272 12.47 -13.47 -24.68
C PRO A 272 12.04 -14.87 -24.19
N ALA A 273 10.93 -15.40 -24.71
CA ALA A 273 10.38 -16.72 -24.36
C ALA A 273 10.96 -17.87 -25.23
N THR A 274 12.13 -17.67 -25.81
CA THR A 274 12.85 -18.67 -26.62
C THR A 274 13.78 -19.48 -25.72
N CYS A 275 13.57 -20.79 -25.65
CA CYS A 275 14.26 -21.65 -24.69
C CYS A 275 15.75 -21.78 -25.03
N GLU A 276 16.08 -21.84 -26.33
CA GLU A 276 17.41 -22.05 -26.86
C GLU A 276 18.36 -20.90 -26.50
N ASP A 277 17.88 -19.66 -26.57
CA ASP A 277 18.65 -18.47 -26.19
C ASP A 277 19.04 -18.52 -24.70
N TRP A 278 18.13 -18.97 -23.82
CA TRP A 278 18.39 -19.10 -22.39
C TRP A 278 19.38 -20.22 -22.08
N ILE A 279 19.22 -21.39 -22.69
CA ILE A 279 20.15 -22.52 -22.48
C ILE A 279 21.56 -22.14 -22.91
N ALA A 280 21.70 -21.47 -24.06
CA ALA A 280 22.99 -21.02 -24.57
C ALA A 280 23.65 -20.00 -23.63
N ALA A 281 22.89 -19.01 -23.16
CA ALA A 281 23.37 -18.01 -22.20
C ALA A 281 23.77 -18.64 -20.86
N LEU A 282 22.95 -19.55 -20.33
CA LEU A 282 23.21 -20.25 -19.06
C LEU A 282 24.44 -21.15 -19.15
N HIS A 283 24.61 -21.89 -20.25
CA HIS A 283 25.83 -22.65 -20.51
C HIS A 283 27.05 -21.72 -20.52
N PHE A 284 27.00 -20.62 -21.28
CA PHE A 284 28.13 -19.69 -21.36
C PHE A 284 28.50 -19.12 -20.00
N ILE A 285 27.53 -18.65 -19.22
CA ILE A 285 27.79 -18.08 -17.89
C ILE A 285 28.31 -19.16 -16.93
N ALA A 286 27.72 -20.35 -16.93
CA ALA A 286 28.21 -21.44 -16.08
C ALA A 286 29.68 -21.78 -16.37
N CYS A 287 30.09 -21.75 -17.65
CA CYS A 287 31.50 -21.91 -18.04
C CYS A 287 32.37 -20.79 -17.45
N GLN A 288 31.92 -19.53 -17.51
CA GLN A 288 32.64 -18.39 -16.93
C GLN A 288 32.81 -18.55 -15.41
N PHE A 289 31.76 -18.96 -14.69
CA PHE A 289 31.80 -19.17 -13.24
C PHE A 289 32.75 -20.30 -12.82
N GLN A 290 32.90 -21.33 -13.66
CA GLN A 290 33.86 -22.42 -13.42
C GLN A 290 35.26 -22.15 -13.96
N GLY A 291 35.51 -20.99 -14.58
CA GLY A 291 36.80 -20.66 -15.20
C GLY A 291 37.11 -21.49 -16.45
N ILE A 292 36.09 -22.08 -17.08
CA ILE A 292 36.23 -22.85 -18.33
C ILE A 292 36.29 -21.86 -19.50
N PRO A 293 37.36 -21.89 -20.32
CA PRO A 293 37.48 -20.98 -21.46
C PRO A 293 36.42 -21.31 -22.52
N ALA A 294 35.42 -20.45 -22.63
CA ALA A 294 34.36 -20.52 -23.62
C ALA A 294 34.28 -19.22 -24.43
N ALA A 295 34.18 -19.34 -25.76
CA ALA A 295 33.92 -18.21 -26.65
C ALA A 295 32.42 -18.08 -26.90
N LEU A 296 31.90 -16.86 -26.79
CA LEU A 296 30.48 -16.53 -26.91
C LEU A 296 29.92 -17.01 -28.28
N GLU A 297 30.67 -16.78 -29.36
CA GLU A 297 30.28 -17.18 -30.71
C GLU A 297 30.30 -18.69 -30.92
N LYS A 298 31.16 -19.42 -30.19
CA LYS A 298 31.23 -20.89 -30.28
C LYS A 298 29.99 -21.51 -29.66
N ILE A 299 29.58 -21.04 -28.48
CA ILE A 299 28.37 -21.52 -27.80
C ILE A 299 27.12 -21.11 -28.59
N ALA A 300 27.06 -19.88 -29.10
CA ALA A 300 25.93 -19.44 -29.92
C ALA A 300 25.71 -20.34 -31.15
N ARG A 301 26.79 -20.73 -31.85
CA ARG A 301 26.70 -21.68 -32.99
C ARG A 301 26.24 -23.06 -32.60
N MET A 302 26.65 -23.56 -31.42
CA MET A 302 26.27 -24.88 -30.92
C MET A 302 24.76 -25.00 -30.69
N TYR A 303 24.12 -23.92 -30.24
CA TYR A 303 22.69 -23.85 -29.99
C TYR A 303 21.87 -23.26 -31.16
N HIS A 304 22.52 -22.92 -32.27
CA HIS A 304 21.89 -22.26 -33.43
C HIS A 304 21.19 -20.93 -33.08
N VAL A 305 21.77 -20.16 -32.16
CA VAL A 305 21.24 -18.86 -31.70
C VAL A 305 22.12 -17.68 -32.14
N HIS A 306 21.56 -16.48 -32.09
CA HIS A 306 22.31 -15.25 -32.37
C HIS A 306 23.15 -14.82 -31.17
N ALA A 307 24.44 -14.57 -31.39
CA ALA A 307 25.37 -14.11 -30.35
C ALA A 307 24.89 -12.82 -29.65
N GLU A 308 24.24 -11.92 -30.38
CA GLU A 308 23.67 -10.67 -29.84
C GLU A 308 22.57 -10.92 -28.80
N ASN A 309 21.66 -11.88 -29.07
CA ASN A 309 20.62 -12.29 -28.13
C ASN A 309 21.24 -12.90 -26.87
N MET A 310 22.26 -13.75 -27.06
CA MET A 310 22.96 -14.40 -25.96
C MET A 310 23.70 -13.38 -25.08
N ASP A 311 24.39 -12.40 -25.67
CA ASP A 311 25.07 -11.32 -24.93
C ASP A 311 24.08 -10.49 -24.11
N PHE A 312 22.92 -10.16 -24.68
CA PHE A 312 21.85 -9.46 -23.97
C PHE A 312 21.33 -10.27 -22.75
N LEU A 313 21.09 -11.57 -22.93
CA LEU A 313 20.66 -12.45 -21.84
C LEU A 313 21.74 -12.64 -20.78
N CYS A 314 23.01 -12.78 -21.18
CA CYS A 314 24.13 -12.84 -20.27
C CYS A 314 24.21 -11.60 -19.39
N LYS A 315 24.03 -10.40 -19.97
CA LYS A 315 23.99 -9.14 -19.21
C LYS A 315 22.87 -9.13 -18.17
N LYS A 316 21.67 -9.61 -18.50
CA LYS A 316 20.56 -9.74 -17.54
C LYS A 316 20.89 -10.70 -16.40
N LEU A 317 21.45 -11.87 -16.72
CA LEU A 317 21.83 -12.86 -15.71
C LEU A 317 22.92 -12.30 -14.78
N TYR A 318 23.93 -11.60 -15.32
CA TYR A 318 24.96 -10.92 -14.52
C TYR A 318 24.43 -9.77 -13.65
N GLU A 319 23.46 -9.00 -14.14
CA GLU A 319 22.81 -7.95 -13.36
C GLU A 319 22.17 -8.53 -12.10
N VAL A 320 21.53 -9.69 -12.23
CA VAL A 320 20.87 -10.39 -11.14
C VAL A 320 21.86 -11.05 -10.16
N GLU A 321 23.00 -11.53 -10.66
CA GLU A 321 24.08 -12.09 -9.80
C GLU A 321 24.67 -11.05 -8.84
N LYS A 322 24.61 -9.74 -9.14
CA LYS A 322 25.03 -8.69 -8.20
C LYS A 322 24.22 -8.68 -6.89
N PHE A 323 23.00 -9.22 -6.92
CA PHE A 323 22.14 -9.32 -5.76
C PHE A 323 22.27 -10.68 -5.05
N SER A 324 23.04 -11.62 -5.61
CA SER A 324 23.11 -13.03 -5.18
C SER A 324 24.27 -13.34 -4.21
N TYR A 325 25.20 -12.41 -4.01
CA TYR A 325 26.32 -12.53 -3.07
C TYR A 325 25.98 -11.90 -1.71
N PHE A 326 25.03 -12.49 -0.98
CA PHE A 326 24.75 -12.15 0.42
C PHE A 326 24.42 -13.40 1.22
#